data_AF-A0A3U8ML07-F1
#
_entry.id   AF-A0A3U8ML07-F1
#
_cell.length_a   1.000
_cell.length_b   1.000
_cell.length_c   1.000
_cell.angle_alpha   90.00
_cell.angle_beta   90.00
_cell.angle_gamma   90.00
#
_symmetry.space_group_name_H-M   'P 1'
#
loop_
_entity.id
_entity.type
_entity.pdbx_description
1 polymer ?
#
loop_
_entity_poly.entity_id
_entity_poly.type
_entity_poly.pdbx_seq_one_letter_code
_entity_poly.pdbx_strand_id
1 'polypeptide(L)'
;MMLINLGRLLMLFVWAFLILNLVHPFPRPLNIFVNVALVFMALMHGMQLALLKSTIPKAGPQMTTGEKIRIFLFGVFELLVWQKKFKNKK
;
A
#
# COMPACT_ATOMS: atom_id res chain seq x y z
N MET A 1 5.44 8.04 15.95
CA MET A 1 5.15 6.66 15.49
C MET A 1 3.65 6.38 15.42
N MET A 2 2.85 6.93 16.36
CA MET A 2 1.42 6.65 16.49
C MET A 2 0.58 6.91 15.21
N LEU A 3 0.80 8.03 14.52
CA LEU A 3 0.06 8.39 13.29
C LEU A 3 0.26 7.39 12.14
N ILE A 4 1.46 6.82 12.00
CA ILE A 4 1.77 5.83 10.94
C ILE A 4 1.03 4.52 11.22
N ASN A 5 0.95 4.11 12.48
CA ASN A 5 0.22 2.90 12.86
C ASN A 5 -1.29 3.07 12.65
N LEU A 6 -1.82 4.25 12.98
CA LEU A 6 -3.22 4.58 12.71
C LEU A 6 -3.53 4.57 11.20
N GLY A 7 -2.66 5.17 10.39
CA GLY A 7 -2.78 5.13 8.92
C GLY A 7 -2.75 3.72 8.35
N ARG A 8 -1.86 2.84 8.86
CA ARG A 8 -1.81 1.42 8.47
C ARG A 8 -3.10 0.68 8.83
N LEU A 9 -3.64 0.92 10.01
CA LEU A 9 -4.90 0.31 10.45
C LEU A 9 -6.07 0.76 9.56
N LEU A 10 -6.18 2.07 9.29
CA LEU A 10 -7.17 2.62 8.37
C LEU A 10 -7.05 1.98 6.98
N MET A 11 -5.83 1.80 6.49
CA MET A 11 -5.58 1.18 5.19
C MET A 11 -6.10 -0.26 5.12
N LEU A 12 -5.97 -1.05 6.20
CA LEU A 12 -6.54 -2.39 6.27
C LEU A 12 -8.07 -2.35 6.24
N PHE A 13 -8.69 -1.38 6.92
CA PHE A 13 -10.14 -1.20 6.85
C PHE A 13 -10.60 -0.85 5.43
N VAL A 14 -9.87 0.01 4.73
CA VAL A 14 -10.16 0.34 3.32
C VAL A 14 -10.02 -0.91 2.44
N TRP A 15 -8.92 -1.65 2.54
CA TRP A 15 -8.76 -2.91 1.80
C TRP A 15 -9.88 -3.90 2.09
N ALA A 16 -10.23 -4.09 3.36
CA ALA A 16 -11.30 -4.99 3.77
C ALA A 16 -12.64 -4.55 3.17
N PHE A 17 -12.98 -3.26 3.22
CA PHE A 17 -14.20 -2.72 2.63
C PHE A 17 -14.26 -2.93 1.11
N LEU A 18 -13.17 -2.69 0.40
CA LEU A 18 -13.09 -2.87 -1.06
C LEU A 18 -13.18 -4.35 -1.45
N ILE A 19 -12.48 -5.24 -0.74
CA ILE A 19 -12.49 -6.69 -1.00
C ILE A 19 -13.83 -7.30 -0.59
N LEU A 20 -14.45 -6.82 0.48
CA LEU A 20 -15.77 -7.28 0.92
C LEU A 20 -16.81 -7.14 -0.19
N ASN A 21 -16.74 -6.07 -0.99
CA ASN A 21 -17.62 -5.89 -2.14
C ASN A 21 -17.44 -6.95 -3.25
N LEU A 22 -16.30 -7.65 -3.33
CA LEU A 22 -16.12 -8.78 -4.24
C LEU A 22 -16.85 -10.05 -3.76
N VAL A 23 -16.85 -10.29 -2.44
CA VAL A 23 -17.43 -11.49 -1.83
C VAL A 23 -18.93 -11.30 -1.54
N HIS A 24 -19.29 -10.12 -1.05
CA HIS A 24 -20.64 -9.69 -0.73
C HIS A 24 -20.93 -8.34 -1.40
N PRO A 25 -21.40 -8.35 -2.66
CA PRO A 25 -21.57 -7.15 -3.45
C PRO A 25 -22.56 -6.18 -2.82
N PHE A 26 -22.17 -4.91 -2.73
CA PHE A 26 -23.05 -3.86 -2.23
C PHE A 26 -24.18 -3.55 -3.24
N PRO A 27 -25.24 -2.84 -2.80
CA PRO A 27 -26.29 -2.40 -3.70
C PRO A 27 -25.75 -1.49 -4.82
N ARG A 28 -26.38 -1.52 -5.99
CA ARG A 28 -26.06 -0.57 -7.07
C ARG A 28 -26.56 0.84 -6.68
N PRO A 29 -25.83 1.91 -7.01
CA PRO A 29 -24.63 1.95 -7.85
C PRO A 29 -23.30 1.75 -7.10
N LEU A 30 -23.32 1.66 -5.76
CA LEU A 30 -22.12 1.65 -4.91
C LEU A 30 -21.13 0.53 -5.28
N ASN A 31 -21.61 -0.67 -5.57
CA ASN A 31 -20.75 -1.79 -5.97
C ASN A 31 -19.88 -1.49 -7.20
N ILE A 32 -20.41 -0.79 -8.20
CA ILE A 32 -19.64 -0.41 -9.39
C ILE A 32 -18.49 0.51 -8.99
N PHE A 33 -18.81 1.54 -8.19
CA PHE A 33 -17.81 2.48 -7.69
C PHE A 33 -16.73 1.77 -6.87
N VAL A 34 -17.11 0.87 -5.97
CA VAL A 34 -16.18 0.13 -5.10
C VAL A 34 -15.28 -0.82 -5.90
N ASN A 35 -15.81 -1.50 -6.92
CA ASN A 35 -14.99 -2.34 -7.81
C ASN A 35 -13.97 -1.52 -8.60
N VAL A 36 -14.39 -0.38 -9.15
CA VAL A 36 -13.46 0.54 -9.84
C VAL A 36 -12.42 1.06 -8.86
N ALA A 37 -12.83 1.45 -7.66
CA ALA A 37 -11.91 1.90 -6.61
C ALA A 37 -10.91 0.79 -6.23
N LEU A 38 -11.32 -0.47 -6.14
CA LEU A 38 -10.42 -1.60 -5.87
C LEU A 38 -9.36 -1.78 -6.98
N VAL A 39 -9.77 -1.68 -8.25
CA VAL A 39 -8.84 -1.76 -9.38
C VAL A 39 -7.84 -0.60 -9.33
N PHE A 40 -8.32 0.63 -9.18
CA PHE A 40 -7.45 1.81 -9.06
C PHE A 40 -6.51 1.71 -7.87
N MET A 41 -7.01 1.23 -6.74
CA MET A 41 -6.26 1.01 -5.52
C MET A 41 -5.07 0.06 -5.75
N ALA A 42 -5.32 -1.11 -6.36
CA ALA A 42 -4.28 -2.06 -6.70
C ALA A 42 -3.28 -1.51 -7.72
N LEU A 43 -3.76 -0.80 -8.75
CA LEU A 43 -2.91 -0.20 -9.78
C LEU A 43 -2.01 0.90 -9.21
N MET A 44 -2.56 1.84 -8.43
CA MET A 44 -1.80 2.94 -7.83
C MET A 44 -0.76 2.42 -6.85
N HIS A 45 -1.11 1.43 -6.02
CA HIS A 45 -0.16 0.83 -5.08
C HIS A 45 0.92 0.01 -5.79
N GLY A 46 0.56 -0.68 -6.88
CA GLY A 46 1.53 -1.38 -7.73
C GLY A 46 2.49 -0.42 -8.42
N MET A 47 1.96 0.67 -8.97
CA MET A 47 2.76 1.73 -9.61
C MET A 47 3.68 2.41 -8.60
N GLN A 48 3.19 2.72 -7.39
CA GLN A 48 4.02 3.28 -6.32
C GLN A 48 5.22 2.36 -6.00
N LEU A 49 4.99 1.06 -5.89
CA LEU A 49 6.05 0.08 -5.65
C LEU A 49 7.02 -0.01 -6.83
N ALA A 50 6.52 0.02 -8.07
CA ALA A 50 7.33 -0.01 -9.28
C ALA A 50 8.24 1.22 -9.40
N LEU A 51 7.70 2.41 -9.17
CA LEU A 51 8.44 3.69 -9.16
C LEU A 51 9.47 3.72 -8.03
N LEU A 52 9.14 3.19 -6.86
CA LEU A 52 10.09 3.07 -5.76
C LEU A 52 11.27 2.14 -6.13
N LYS A 53 10.97 1.00 -6.77
CA LYS A 53 12.01 0.07 -7.22
C LYS A 53 12.91 0.69 -8.29
N SER A 54 12.38 1.54 -9.18
CA SER A 54 13.18 2.19 -10.22
C SER A 54 14.04 3.34 -9.70
N THR A 55 13.66 3.97 -8.59
CA THR A 55 14.40 5.10 -7.99
C THR A 55 15.52 4.66 -7.05
N ILE A 56 15.51 3.41 -6.57
CA ILE A 56 16.59 2.87 -5.71
C ILE A 56 17.78 2.43 -6.57
N PRO A 57 18.99 2.97 -6.34
CA PRO A 57 20.19 2.53 -7.03
C PRO A 57 20.45 1.04 -6.80
N LYS A 58 21.01 0.33 -7.79
CA LYS A 58 21.34 -1.11 -7.65
C LYS A 58 22.29 -1.39 -6.48
N ALA A 59 23.20 -0.45 -6.19
CA ALA A 59 24.11 -0.50 -5.05
C ALA A 59 23.49 -0.01 -3.72
N GLY A 60 22.26 0.49 -3.75
CA GLY A 60 21.53 0.95 -2.58
C GLY A 60 20.85 -0.18 -1.81
N PRO A 61 20.21 0.13 -0.67
CA PRO A 61 19.53 -0.86 0.13
C PRO A 61 18.37 -1.50 -0.66
N GLN A 62 18.47 -2.79 -0.91
CA GLN A 62 17.43 -3.53 -1.62
C GLN A 62 16.30 -3.90 -0.66
N MET A 63 15.06 -3.72 -1.11
CA MET A 63 13.89 -4.19 -0.36
C MET A 63 13.75 -5.71 -0.44
N THR A 64 13.51 -6.32 0.71
CA THR A 64 13.11 -7.73 0.78
C THR A 64 11.71 -7.94 0.18
N THR A 65 11.37 -9.17 -0.20
CA THR A 65 10.04 -9.50 -0.73
C THR A 65 8.92 -9.14 0.27
N GLY A 66 9.16 -9.35 1.57
CA GLY A 66 8.21 -8.97 2.61
C GLY A 66 7.98 -7.45 2.69
N GLU A 67 9.03 -6.64 2.54
CA GLU A 67 8.90 -5.18 2.52
C GLU A 67 8.15 -4.69 1.29
N LYS A 68 8.36 -5.31 0.12
CA LYS A 68 7.59 -5.00 -1.10
C LYS A 68 6.11 -5.25 -0.92
N ILE A 69 5.74 -6.40 -0.35
CA ILE A 69 4.34 -6.75 -0.07
C ILE A 69 3.72 -5.76 0.91
N ARG A 70 4.44 -5.41 1.99
CA ARG A 70 3.95 -4.45 2.98
C ARG A 70 3.81 -3.04 2.39
N ILE A 71 4.72 -2.59 1.53
CA ILE A 71 4.61 -1.30 0.83
C ILE A 71 3.43 -1.31 -0.14
N PHE A 72 3.18 -2.42 -0.82
CA PHE A 72 1.98 -2.54 -1.65
C PHE A 72 0.69 -2.48 -0.81
N LEU A 73 0.63 -3.15 0.34
CA LEU A 73 -0.58 -3.14 1.17
C LEU A 73 -0.79 -1.81 1.90
N PHE A 74 0.26 -1.24 2.48
CA PHE A 74 0.19 -0.06 3.34
C PHE A 74 0.58 1.25 2.64
N GLY A 75 0.98 1.19 1.37
CA GLY A 75 1.38 2.36 0.60
C GLY A 75 2.54 3.14 1.23
N VAL A 76 2.40 4.46 1.25
CA VAL A 76 3.43 5.41 1.74
C VAL A 76 3.76 5.19 3.22
N PHE A 77 2.84 4.66 4.03
CA PHE A 77 3.08 4.48 5.47
C PHE A 77 4.23 3.50 5.74
N GLU A 78 4.27 2.35 5.05
CA GLU A 78 5.38 1.41 5.19
C GLU A 78 6.66 1.95 4.52
N LEU A 79 6.51 2.67 3.41
CA LEU A 79 7.64 3.33 2.74
C LEU A 79 8.38 4.29 3.68
N LEU A 80 7.67 5.14 4.43
CA LEU A 80 8.27 6.07 5.39
C LEU A 80 9.00 5.34 6.52
N VAL A 81 8.49 4.18 6.97
CA VAL A 81 9.16 3.34 7.97
C VAL A 81 10.43 2.72 7.37
N TRP A 82 10.34 2.20 6.15
CA TRP A 82 11.47 1.62 5.44
C TRP A 82 12.59 2.66 5.23
N GLN A 83 12.26 3.87 4.79
CA GLN A 83 13.24 4.96 4.63
C GLN A 83 13.90 5.35 5.96
N LYS A 84 13.15 5.35 7.08
CA LYS A 84 13.71 5.62 8.41
C LYS A 84 14.74 4.59 8.87
N LYS A 85 14.61 3.32 8.47
CA LYS A 85 15.61 2.28 8.81
C LYS A 85 17.01 2.63 8.29
N PHE A 86 17.10 3.35 7.16
CA PHE A 86 18.37 3.73 6.55
C PHE A 86 18.83 5.13 6.95
N LYS A 87 17.91 6.06 7.24
CA LYS A 87 18.28 7.40 7.72
C LYS A 87 18.96 7.36 9.09
N ASN A 88 18.63 6.40 9.94
CA ASN A 88 19.24 6.21 11.26
C ASN A 88 20.58 5.42 11.23
N LYS A 89 21.09 5.07 10.05
CA LYS A 89 22.42 4.42 9.87
C LYS A 89 23.52 5.39 9.45
N LYS A 90 23.25 6.70 9.47
CA LYS A 90 24.24 7.78 9.44
C LYS A 90 24.32 8.40 10.83
#